data_AF-A0A496Y699-F1
#
_entry.id   AF-A0A496Y699-F1
#
_cell.length_a   1.000
_cell.length_b   1.000
_cell.length_c   1.000
_cell.angle_alpha   90.00
_cell.angle_beta   90.00
_cell.angle_gamma   90.00
#
_symmetry.space_group_name_H-M   'P 1'
#
loop_
_entity.id
_entity.type
_entity.pdbx_description
1 polymer ?
#
loop_
_entity_poly.entity_id
_entity_poly.type
_entity_poly.pdbx_seq_one_letter_code
_entity_poly.pdbx_strand_id
1 'polypeptide(L)'
;MDKSQAKEQIENVFRKSFDLDSFKYFIRNVLNNYETRENKYYNKARLWKNFWPHINYYERIGKYTDPNGDELDILVVEVPSFAKLERARTTLRNLVVKHLATFGQKDYALAAFYAKEDLGENWRFSFIKIEHEAFRDDKGKVKTRTDFTPARRYSFLVGEHENTYTACKQLLPLLEKDYADPTIADIETAFSIEKVSDEFFQQYKDLYDKLFKHLANEPLFASDPGETRNKRIARFSKKLLGQIVFLYFLQKKGWLGVPKNEPWGRGDKRFLRNLFEEAENNERNFFNEYLQFLFYEALARNRRGSADPAYYERLDCKIPFLNGGLFEADYDWQENPLSIPNEIFHNDEKNKAGDIGTGILDVFDRYN
;
A
#
# COMPACT_ATOMS: atom_id res chain seq x y z
N MET A 1 -14.42 -15.30 -17.54
CA MET A 1 -13.01 -15.50 -17.93
C MET A 1 -12.38 -16.40 -16.88
N ASP A 2 -11.45 -17.30 -17.24
CA ASP A 2 -10.81 -18.14 -16.23
C ASP A 2 -9.96 -17.31 -15.27
N LYS A 3 -9.85 -17.75 -14.01
CA LYS A 3 -9.13 -17.08 -12.93
C LYS A 3 -7.70 -16.69 -13.29
N SER A 4 -6.97 -17.57 -13.99
CA SER A 4 -5.58 -17.30 -14.38
C SER A 4 -5.49 -16.16 -15.39
N GLN A 5 -6.38 -16.15 -16.38
CA GLN A 5 -6.44 -15.10 -17.39
C GLN A 5 -6.86 -13.77 -16.77
N ALA A 6 -7.85 -13.78 -15.87
CA ALA A 6 -8.31 -12.59 -15.18
C ALA A 6 -7.19 -11.95 -14.34
N LYS A 7 -6.43 -12.77 -13.62
CA LYS A 7 -5.26 -12.32 -12.87
C LYS A 7 -4.20 -11.70 -13.78
N GLU A 8 -3.84 -12.41 -14.85
CA GLU A 8 -2.83 -11.93 -15.81
C GLU A 8 -3.24 -10.58 -16.43
N GLN A 9 -4.53 -10.41 -16.74
CA GLN A 9 -5.04 -9.16 -17.26
C GLN A 9 -4.90 -8.00 -16.27
N ILE A 10 -5.24 -8.20 -14.99
CA ILE A 10 -5.07 -7.16 -13.97
C ILE A 10 -3.58 -6.81 -13.83
N GLU A 11 -2.72 -7.82 -13.70
CA GLU A 11 -1.28 -7.62 -13.54
C GLU A 11 -0.65 -6.92 -14.76
N ASN A 12 -1.07 -7.27 -15.98
CA ASN A 12 -0.59 -6.63 -17.21
C ASN A 12 -0.88 -5.14 -17.30
N VAL A 13 -1.95 -4.68 -16.67
CA VAL A 13 -2.32 -3.25 -16.64
C VAL A 13 -1.74 -2.57 -15.40
N PHE A 14 -1.76 -3.24 -14.25
CA PHE A 14 -1.46 -2.60 -12.96
C PHE A 14 0.04 -2.65 -12.62
N ARG A 15 0.86 -3.42 -13.34
CA ARG A 15 2.33 -3.44 -13.22
C ARG A 15 3.04 -2.59 -14.28
N LYS A 16 2.29 -1.82 -15.07
CA LYS A 16 2.83 -0.98 -16.15
C LYS A 16 2.49 0.48 -15.92
N SER A 17 3.27 1.33 -16.59
CA SER A 17 2.92 2.74 -16.76
C SER A 17 1.51 2.88 -17.34
N PHE A 18 0.80 3.92 -16.92
CA PHE A 18 -0.57 4.16 -17.37
C PHE A 18 -0.66 4.28 -18.89
N ASP A 19 -1.49 3.43 -19.49
CA ASP A 19 -1.83 3.47 -20.90
C ASP A 19 -3.35 3.49 -21.08
N LEU A 20 -3.84 4.46 -21.86
CA LEU A 20 -5.27 4.71 -22.00
C LEU A 20 -6.00 3.54 -22.67
N ASP A 21 -5.39 2.92 -23.67
CA ASP A 21 -6.03 1.85 -24.44
C ASP A 21 -6.07 0.55 -23.62
N SER A 22 -4.97 0.24 -22.92
CA SER A 22 -4.90 -0.85 -21.95
C SER A 22 -5.93 -0.65 -20.83
N PHE A 23 -6.08 0.57 -20.31
CA PHE A 23 -7.08 0.89 -19.30
C PHE A 23 -8.51 0.74 -19.83
N LYS A 24 -8.82 1.24 -21.03
CA LYS A 24 -10.14 1.05 -21.67
C LYS A 24 -10.45 -0.43 -21.85
N TYR A 25 -9.49 -1.22 -22.33
CA TYR A 25 -9.64 -2.67 -22.47
C TYR A 25 -9.91 -3.34 -21.12
N PHE A 26 -9.15 -2.98 -20.09
CA PHE A 26 -9.37 -3.47 -18.74
C PHE A 26 -10.78 -3.14 -18.21
N ILE A 27 -11.22 -1.88 -18.33
CA ILE A 27 -12.55 -1.47 -17.85
C ILE A 27 -13.67 -2.21 -18.59
N ARG A 28 -13.52 -2.48 -19.89
CA ARG A 28 -14.50 -3.32 -20.62
C ARG A 28 -14.62 -4.72 -20.03
N ASN A 29 -13.52 -5.32 -19.56
CA ASN A 29 -13.57 -6.64 -18.94
C ASN A 29 -14.05 -6.60 -17.49
N VAL A 30 -13.82 -5.49 -16.78
CA VAL A 30 -14.36 -5.30 -15.41
C VAL A 30 -15.87 -5.12 -15.43
N LEU A 31 -16.40 -4.37 -16.41
CA LEU A 31 -17.81 -3.98 -16.48
C LEU A 31 -18.61 -4.79 -17.52
N ASN A 32 -17.98 -5.76 -18.18
CA ASN A 32 -18.40 -6.47 -19.41
C ASN A 32 -18.63 -5.56 -20.64
N ASN A 33 -19.25 -4.40 -20.47
CA ASN A 33 -19.42 -3.38 -21.49
C ASN A 33 -19.65 -2.00 -20.86
N TYR A 34 -19.44 -0.93 -21.63
CA TYR A 34 -19.86 0.42 -21.26
C TYR A 34 -20.06 1.29 -22.51
N GLU A 35 -20.91 2.30 -22.41
CA GLU A 35 -21.12 3.27 -23.49
C GLU A 35 -19.90 4.20 -23.59
N THR A 36 -19.25 4.24 -24.74
CA THR A 36 -18.08 5.11 -24.96
C THR A 36 -18.50 6.57 -25.00
N ARG A 37 -17.75 7.43 -24.31
CA ARG A 37 -17.91 8.89 -24.31
C ARG A 37 -16.54 9.51 -24.57
N GLU A 38 -16.48 10.64 -25.24
CA GLU A 38 -15.20 11.31 -25.53
C GLU A 38 -15.32 12.81 -25.23
N ASN A 39 -15.48 13.12 -23.94
CA ASN A 39 -15.55 14.50 -23.47
C ASN A 39 -14.24 14.88 -22.78
N LYS A 40 -13.40 15.66 -23.45
CA LYS A 40 -12.11 16.17 -22.93
C LYS A 40 -12.25 17.57 -22.33
N TYR A 41 -11.65 17.77 -21.16
CA TYR A 41 -11.68 19.02 -20.41
C TYR A 41 -10.26 19.45 -20.02
N TYR A 42 -9.77 20.53 -20.64
CA TYR A 42 -8.41 21.04 -20.46
C TYR A 42 -8.32 22.21 -19.47
N ASN A 43 -7.18 22.31 -18.78
CA ASN A 43 -6.88 23.40 -17.85
C ASN A 43 -7.01 24.76 -18.55
N LYS A 44 -7.55 25.74 -17.81
CA LYS A 44 -7.84 27.12 -18.23
C LYS A 44 -8.93 27.32 -19.30
N ALA A 45 -9.48 26.27 -19.92
CA ALA A 45 -10.56 26.40 -20.91
C ALA A 45 -11.94 25.94 -20.39
N ARG A 46 -11.99 24.81 -19.67
CA ARG A 46 -13.25 24.20 -19.19
C ARG A 46 -13.20 23.61 -17.78
N LEU A 47 -12.09 23.78 -17.06
CA LEU A 47 -11.91 23.30 -15.69
C LEU A 47 -12.25 24.38 -14.66
N TRP A 48 -12.82 23.99 -13.51
CA TRP A 48 -13.04 24.94 -12.41
C TRP A 48 -11.72 25.44 -11.82
N LYS A 49 -11.63 26.77 -11.61
CA LYS A 49 -10.39 27.48 -11.26
C LYS A 49 -9.64 26.90 -10.05
N ASN A 50 -10.36 26.41 -9.05
CA ASN A 50 -9.80 25.83 -7.84
C ASN A 50 -9.02 24.53 -8.07
N PHE A 51 -9.23 23.82 -9.18
CA PHE A 51 -8.49 22.59 -9.51
C PHE A 51 -7.27 22.82 -10.41
N TRP A 52 -7.13 23.99 -11.03
CA TRP A 52 -6.04 24.29 -11.97
C TRP A 52 -4.62 23.99 -11.44
N PRO A 53 -4.29 24.18 -10.14
CA PRO A 53 -2.97 23.83 -9.60
C PRO A 53 -2.71 22.33 -9.39
N HIS A 54 -3.70 21.47 -9.68
CA HIS A 54 -3.68 20.05 -9.34
C HIS A 54 -3.88 19.12 -10.54
N ILE A 55 -4.40 19.62 -11.66
CA ILE A 55 -4.71 18.83 -12.86
C ILE A 55 -4.30 19.56 -14.14
N ASN A 56 -3.87 18.80 -15.13
CA ASN A 56 -3.60 19.31 -16.46
C ASN A 56 -4.83 19.17 -17.36
N TYR A 57 -5.50 18.02 -17.31
CA TYR A 57 -6.78 17.79 -17.98
C TYR A 57 -7.50 16.58 -17.34
N TYR A 58 -8.78 16.42 -17.65
CA TYR A 58 -9.48 15.15 -17.47
C TYR A 58 -10.39 14.83 -18.65
N GLU A 59 -10.71 13.55 -18.81
CA GLU A 59 -11.55 13.02 -19.88
C GLU A 59 -12.59 12.07 -19.29
N ARG A 60 -13.84 12.21 -19.73
CA ARG A 60 -14.87 11.18 -19.52
C ARG A 60 -14.83 10.25 -20.71
N ILE A 61 -14.35 9.03 -20.48
CA ILE A 61 -14.13 8.01 -21.52
C ILE A 61 -15.32 7.07 -21.68
N GLY A 62 -16.24 7.05 -20.72
CA GLY A 62 -17.40 6.17 -20.79
C GLY A 62 -18.45 6.40 -19.72
N LYS A 63 -19.57 5.71 -19.92
CA LYS A 63 -20.71 5.59 -19.00
C LYS A 63 -21.09 4.12 -18.89
N TYR A 64 -21.23 3.65 -17.65
CA TYR A 64 -21.79 2.35 -17.34
C TYR A 64 -23.16 2.53 -16.68
N THR A 65 -24.08 1.61 -16.96
CA THR A 65 -25.37 1.51 -16.29
C THR A 65 -25.49 0.09 -15.80
N ASP A 66 -25.64 -0.08 -14.49
CA ASP A 66 -25.70 -1.42 -13.88
C ASP A 66 -27.08 -2.07 -14.11
N PRO A 67 -27.26 -3.36 -13.76
CA PRO A 67 -28.55 -4.05 -13.89
C PRO A 67 -29.71 -3.43 -13.10
N ASN A 68 -29.43 -2.62 -12.08
CA ASN A 68 -30.44 -1.92 -11.28
C ASN A 68 -30.81 -0.56 -11.87
N GLY A 69 -30.09 -0.10 -12.90
CA GLY A 69 -30.28 1.19 -13.55
C GLY A 69 -29.40 2.31 -12.99
N ASP A 70 -28.49 2.02 -12.06
CA ASP A 70 -27.58 3.02 -11.50
C ASP A 70 -26.49 3.38 -12.51
N GLU A 71 -26.19 4.68 -12.64
CA GLU A 71 -25.23 5.19 -13.62
C GLU A 71 -23.87 5.52 -13.00
N LEU A 72 -22.80 5.06 -13.66
CA LEU A 72 -21.42 5.31 -13.28
C LEU A 72 -20.64 5.94 -14.44
N ASP A 73 -19.88 7.00 -14.15
CA ASP A 73 -18.97 7.59 -15.13
C ASP A 73 -17.55 7.03 -15.03
N ILE A 74 -16.91 6.84 -16.17
CA ILE A 74 -15.52 6.39 -16.25
C ILE A 74 -14.66 7.58 -16.68
N LEU A 75 -13.73 7.97 -15.80
CA LEU A 75 -12.90 9.16 -15.94
C LEU A 75 -11.41 8.82 -15.98
N VAL A 76 -10.67 9.62 -16.72
CA VAL A 76 -9.21 9.63 -16.75
C VAL A 76 -8.72 11.04 -16.45
N VAL A 77 -7.78 11.18 -15.52
CA VAL A 77 -7.31 12.47 -15.02
C VAL A 77 -5.79 12.53 -15.05
N GLU A 78 -5.23 13.51 -15.77
CA GLU A 78 -3.79 13.78 -15.79
C GLU A 78 -3.43 14.80 -14.72
N VAL A 79 -2.52 14.44 -13.81
CA VAL A 79 -1.97 15.35 -12.79
C VAL A 79 -0.55 15.80 -13.13
N PRO A 80 -0.10 16.99 -12.66
CA PRO A 80 1.21 17.50 -13.02
C PRO A 80 2.40 16.64 -12.56
N SER A 81 2.34 16.06 -11.37
CA SER A 81 3.46 15.35 -10.73
C SER A 81 3.01 14.20 -9.83
N PHE A 82 3.93 13.26 -9.59
CA PHE A 82 3.67 12.12 -8.68
C PHE A 82 3.35 12.59 -7.26
N ALA A 83 4.04 13.62 -6.77
CA ALA A 83 3.75 14.21 -5.46
C ALA A 83 2.30 14.71 -5.33
N LYS A 84 1.70 15.23 -6.41
CA LYS A 84 0.28 15.62 -6.44
C LYS A 84 -0.63 14.40 -6.44
N LEU A 85 -0.28 13.36 -7.21
CA LEU A 85 -0.99 12.08 -7.19
C LEU A 85 -1.05 11.52 -5.76
N GLU A 86 0.07 11.50 -5.03
CA GLU A 86 0.13 10.98 -3.67
C GLU A 86 -0.60 11.83 -2.63
N ARG A 87 -0.34 13.16 -2.62
CA ARG A 87 -0.71 14.05 -1.51
C ARG A 87 -2.06 14.72 -1.69
N ALA A 88 -2.53 14.91 -2.93
CA ALA A 88 -3.75 15.68 -3.22
C ALA A 88 -5.02 14.81 -3.36
N ARG A 89 -5.08 13.66 -2.68
CA ARG A 89 -6.17 12.66 -2.85
C ARG A 89 -7.57 13.25 -2.68
N THR A 90 -7.77 14.04 -1.63
CA THR A 90 -9.05 14.70 -1.37
C THR A 90 -9.42 15.68 -2.47
N THR A 91 -8.46 16.48 -2.95
CA THR A 91 -8.68 17.43 -4.05
C THR A 91 -9.06 16.73 -5.34
N LEU A 92 -8.38 15.62 -5.67
CA LEU A 92 -8.66 14.81 -6.86
C LEU A 92 -10.03 14.13 -6.79
N ARG A 93 -10.41 13.58 -5.63
CA ARG A 93 -11.77 13.06 -5.40
C ARG A 93 -12.82 14.17 -5.58
N ASN A 94 -12.58 15.35 -5.00
CA ASN A 94 -13.52 16.47 -5.07
C ASN A 94 -13.71 16.99 -6.49
N LEU A 95 -12.71 16.85 -7.37
CA LEU A 95 -12.86 17.12 -8.81
C LEU A 95 -13.89 16.17 -9.44
N VAL A 96 -13.76 14.87 -9.17
CA VAL A 96 -14.68 13.84 -9.68
C VAL A 96 -16.10 14.08 -9.17
N VAL A 97 -16.25 14.36 -7.88
CA VAL A 97 -17.54 14.75 -7.27
C VAL A 97 -18.13 15.97 -7.98
N LYS A 98 -17.30 16.99 -8.26
CA LYS A 98 -17.76 18.19 -8.97
C LYS A 98 -18.21 17.89 -10.40
N HIS A 99 -17.52 16.98 -11.09
CA HIS A 99 -17.93 16.47 -12.41
C HIS A 99 -19.30 15.81 -12.33
N LEU A 100 -19.48 14.85 -11.43
CA LEU A 100 -20.72 14.08 -11.26
C LEU A 100 -21.93 15.00 -10.96
N ALA A 101 -21.74 15.97 -10.07
CA ALA A 101 -22.78 16.94 -9.72
C ALA A 101 -23.13 17.89 -10.89
N THR A 102 -22.20 18.12 -11.82
CA THR A 102 -22.40 19.05 -12.95
C THR A 102 -22.99 18.36 -14.17
N PHE A 103 -22.60 17.11 -14.45
CA PHE A 103 -22.84 16.44 -15.74
C PHE A 103 -23.72 15.18 -15.63
N GLY A 104 -24.87 15.33 -14.97
CA GLY A 104 -25.90 14.29 -14.96
C GLY A 104 -26.48 13.92 -13.60
N GLN A 105 -26.11 14.64 -12.52
CA GLN A 105 -26.57 14.33 -11.14
C GLN A 105 -26.40 12.84 -10.80
N LYS A 106 -25.22 12.32 -11.12
CA LYS A 106 -24.85 10.94 -10.84
C LYS A 106 -24.14 10.86 -9.51
N ASP A 107 -24.11 9.67 -8.94
CA ASP A 107 -23.48 9.43 -7.64
C ASP A 107 -22.17 8.65 -7.75
N TYR A 108 -21.89 8.01 -8.88
CA TYR A 108 -20.79 7.04 -8.99
C TYR A 108 -19.79 7.36 -10.12
N ALA A 109 -18.51 7.14 -9.83
CA ALA A 109 -17.45 7.16 -10.83
C ALA A 109 -16.35 6.13 -10.56
N LEU A 110 -15.79 5.60 -11.64
CA LEU A 110 -14.46 5.02 -11.68
C LEU A 110 -13.50 6.04 -12.29
N ALA A 111 -12.37 6.28 -11.63
CA ALA A 111 -11.40 7.26 -12.10
C ALA A 111 -9.97 6.69 -12.07
N ALA A 112 -9.28 6.81 -13.19
CA ALA A 112 -7.83 6.64 -13.26
C ALA A 112 -7.13 8.00 -13.17
N PHE A 113 -6.15 8.12 -12.28
CA PHE A 113 -5.31 9.31 -12.12
C PHE A 113 -3.86 8.94 -12.41
N TYR A 114 -3.21 9.63 -13.34
CA TYR A 114 -1.80 9.38 -13.66
C TYR A 114 -1.01 10.68 -13.66
N ALA A 115 0.28 10.60 -13.32
CA ALA A 115 1.16 11.75 -13.29
C ALA A 115 1.87 11.92 -14.63
N LYS A 116 1.97 13.18 -15.09
CA LYS A 116 2.68 13.51 -16.33
C LYS A 116 4.19 13.44 -16.17
N GLU A 117 4.69 13.88 -15.01
CA GLU A 117 6.12 13.99 -14.70
C GLU A 117 6.87 12.65 -14.82
N ASP A 118 6.25 11.56 -14.39
CA ASP A 118 6.80 10.20 -14.43
C ASP A 118 6.18 9.37 -15.57
N LEU A 119 5.57 10.02 -16.58
CA LEU A 119 4.92 9.36 -17.72
C LEU A 119 3.91 8.26 -17.32
N GLY A 120 3.31 8.37 -16.14
CA GLY A 120 2.34 7.40 -15.64
C GLY A 120 2.95 6.14 -15.04
N GLU A 121 4.26 6.10 -14.77
CA GLU A 121 4.95 5.01 -14.05
C GLU A 121 4.19 4.59 -12.80
N ASN A 122 3.61 5.58 -12.10
CA ASN A 122 2.67 5.35 -11.01
C ASN A 122 1.34 6.03 -11.32
N TRP A 123 0.26 5.29 -11.11
CA TRP A 123 -1.09 5.78 -11.31
C TRP A 123 -2.04 5.19 -10.29
N ARG A 124 -3.21 5.79 -10.15
CA ARG A 124 -4.21 5.39 -9.17
C ARG A 124 -5.51 5.07 -9.84
N PHE A 125 -6.10 3.96 -9.43
CA PHE A 125 -7.46 3.59 -9.81
C PHE A 125 -8.37 3.72 -8.61
N SER A 126 -9.47 4.47 -8.75
CA SER A 126 -10.35 4.84 -7.64
C SER A 126 -11.82 4.63 -7.98
N PHE A 127 -12.58 4.18 -6.99
CA PHE A 127 -14.04 4.26 -6.98
C PHE A 127 -14.47 5.47 -6.12
N ILE A 128 -15.32 6.31 -6.68
CA ILE A 128 -15.85 7.50 -6.01
C ILE A 128 -17.36 7.38 -5.97
N LYS A 129 -17.93 7.55 -4.77
CA LYS A 129 -19.36 7.56 -4.51
C LYS A 129 -19.73 8.82 -3.71
N ILE A 130 -20.80 9.48 -4.15
CA ILE A 130 -21.47 10.55 -3.43
C ILE A 130 -22.56 9.91 -2.59
N GLU A 131 -22.54 10.14 -1.27
CA GLU A 131 -23.59 9.69 -0.37
C GLU A 131 -24.39 10.87 0.14
N HIS A 132 -25.70 10.73 0.17
CA HIS A 132 -26.62 11.75 0.65
C HIS A 132 -27.25 11.28 1.95
N GLU A 133 -26.69 11.70 3.09
CA GLU A 133 -27.25 11.39 4.41
C GLU A 133 -28.24 12.48 4.83
N ALA A 134 -29.49 12.12 5.10
CA ALA A 134 -30.43 13.01 5.76
C ALA A 134 -30.17 13.01 7.27
N PHE A 135 -29.77 14.15 7.83
CA PHE A 135 -29.65 14.37 9.27
C PHE A 135 -30.65 15.44 9.72
N ARG A 136 -31.09 15.38 10.99
CA ARG A 136 -31.88 16.46 11.58
C ARG A 136 -30.93 17.41 12.29
N ASP A 137 -31.05 18.70 12.00
CA ASP A 137 -30.33 19.70 12.78
C ASP A 137 -30.96 19.88 14.17
N ASP A 138 -30.28 20.63 15.04
CA ASP A 138 -30.70 20.90 16.42
C ASP A 138 -32.09 21.58 16.53
N LYS A 139 -32.66 22.03 15.40
CA LYS A 139 -33.98 22.65 15.28
C LYS A 139 -35.03 21.69 14.68
N GLY A 140 -34.69 20.41 14.53
CA GLY A 140 -35.58 19.38 13.98
C GLY A 140 -35.78 19.47 12.46
N LYS A 141 -35.06 20.34 11.74
CA LYS A 141 -35.15 20.46 10.29
C LYS A 141 -34.30 19.39 9.64
N VAL A 142 -34.91 18.59 8.76
CA VAL A 142 -34.18 17.63 7.92
C VAL A 142 -33.27 18.41 6.97
N LYS A 143 -31.97 18.16 7.08
CA LYS A 143 -30.93 18.65 6.17
C LYS A 143 -30.22 17.45 5.58
N THR A 144 -29.80 17.57 4.32
CA THR A 144 -28.96 16.57 3.69
C THR A 144 -27.50 16.97 3.88
N ARG A 145 -26.69 16.09 4.45
CA ARG A 145 -25.23 16.17 4.38
C ARG A 145 -24.79 15.31 3.22
N THR A 146 -23.97 15.87 2.35
CA THR A 146 -23.28 15.07 1.35
C THR A 146 -22.03 14.50 1.99
N ASP A 147 -22.00 13.19 2.18
CA ASP A 147 -20.78 12.45 2.53
C ASP A 147 -20.19 11.81 1.26
N PHE A 148 -18.96 11.34 1.35
CA PHE A 148 -18.23 10.80 0.21
C PHE A 148 -17.40 9.60 0.64
N THR A 149 -17.24 8.61 -0.24
CA THR A 149 -16.29 7.52 0.05
C THR A 149 -14.90 8.10 0.39
N PRO A 150 -14.24 7.62 1.45
CA PRO A 150 -12.93 8.14 1.82
C PRO A 150 -11.92 7.88 0.72
N ALA A 151 -11.26 8.94 0.25
CA ALA A 151 -10.31 8.90 -0.87
C ALA A 151 -9.13 7.91 -0.70
N ARG A 152 -8.92 7.40 0.52
CA ARG A 152 -7.89 6.39 0.83
C ARG A 152 -8.40 4.95 0.79
N ARG A 153 -9.67 4.71 1.13
CA ARG A 153 -10.21 3.35 1.36
C ARG A 153 -10.76 2.69 0.11
N TYR A 154 -10.97 3.46 -0.96
CA TYR A 154 -11.58 3.02 -2.22
C TYR A 154 -10.66 3.31 -3.40
N SER A 155 -9.36 3.05 -3.25
CA SER A 155 -8.37 3.39 -4.28
C SER A 155 -7.11 2.53 -4.21
N PHE A 156 -6.66 2.06 -5.37
CA PHE A 156 -5.42 1.30 -5.54
C PHE A 156 -4.35 2.20 -6.17
N LEU A 157 -3.20 2.33 -5.51
CA LEU A 157 -1.99 2.87 -6.15
C LEU A 157 -1.29 1.70 -6.85
N VAL A 158 -1.02 1.85 -8.13
CA VAL A 158 -0.54 0.80 -9.03
C VAL A 158 0.47 1.41 -10.01
N GLY A 159 1.23 0.57 -10.70
CA GLY A 159 2.30 1.02 -11.58
C GLY A 159 3.50 0.07 -11.60
N GLU A 160 4.56 0.48 -12.28
CA GLU A 160 5.77 -0.32 -12.51
C GLU A 160 6.50 -0.70 -11.22
N HIS A 161 6.31 0.09 -10.16
CA HIS A 161 7.01 -0.06 -8.89
C HIS A 161 6.09 -0.35 -7.71
N GLU A 162 4.82 -0.67 -7.95
CA GLU A 162 3.82 -0.92 -6.91
C GLU A 162 3.39 -2.39 -6.89
N ASN A 163 3.13 -2.91 -5.70
CA ASN A 163 2.61 -4.27 -5.56
C ASN A 163 1.13 -4.32 -5.96
N THR A 164 0.79 -5.20 -6.90
CA THR A 164 -0.58 -5.37 -7.41
C THR A 164 -1.40 -6.39 -6.64
N TYR A 165 -0.86 -7.04 -5.61
CA TYR A 165 -1.53 -8.12 -4.87
C TYR A 165 -2.92 -7.72 -4.39
N THR A 166 -3.01 -6.62 -3.65
CA THR A 166 -4.26 -6.09 -3.09
C THR A 166 -5.29 -5.80 -4.19
N ALA A 167 -4.88 -5.10 -5.24
CA ALA A 167 -5.76 -4.71 -6.33
C ALA A 167 -6.22 -5.93 -7.15
N CYS A 168 -5.32 -6.86 -7.44
CA CYS A 168 -5.63 -8.11 -8.13
C CYS A 168 -6.63 -8.93 -7.32
N LYS A 169 -6.38 -9.13 -6.03
CA LYS A 169 -7.27 -9.92 -5.17
C LYS A 169 -8.67 -9.34 -5.09
N GLN A 170 -8.78 -8.03 -4.98
CA GLN A 170 -10.06 -7.35 -4.82
C GLN A 170 -10.86 -7.23 -6.12
N LEU A 171 -10.19 -7.02 -7.27
CA LEU A 171 -10.85 -6.86 -8.57
C LEU A 171 -11.09 -8.18 -9.30
N LEU A 172 -10.36 -9.24 -8.97
CA LEU A 172 -10.49 -10.56 -9.61
C LEU A 172 -11.94 -11.06 -9.68
N PRO A 173 -12.78 -10.98 -8.61
CA PRO A 173 -14.16 -11.44 -8.68
C PRO A 173 -15.02 -10.70 -9.72
N LEU A 174 -14.68 -9.45 -10.08
CA LEU A 174 -15.40 -8.71 -11.12
C LEU A 174 -15.08 -9.25 -12.51
N LEU A 175 -13.82 -9.65 -12.76
CA LEU A 175 -13.39 -10.18 -14.04
C LEU A 175 -13.76 -11.67 -14.23
N GLU A 176 -13.93 -12.42 -13.14
CA GLU A 176 -14.42 -13.81 -13.19
C GLU A 176 -15.92 -13.86 -13.56
N LYS A 177 -16.70 -12.84 -13.19
CA LYS A 177 -18.13 -12.69 -13.50
C LYS A 177 -18.37 -12.16 -14.93
N ASP A 178 -17.87 -12.85 -15.95
CA ASP A 178 -18.06 -12.44 -17.35
C ASP A 178 -19.45 -12.77 -17.94
N TYR A 179 -20.30 -13.43 -17.17
CA TYR A 179 -21.66 -13.84 -17.56
C TYR A 179 -22.75 -12.86 -17.07
N ALA A 180 -22.41 -11.89 -16.23
CA ALA A 180 -23.36 -10.94 -15.66
C ALA A 180 -22.70 -9.60 -15.36
N ASP A 181 -23.39 -8.52 -15.73
CA ASP A 181 -22.93 -7.15 -15.51
C ASP A 181 -22.87 -6.84 -14.01
N PRO A 182 -21.73 -6.34 -13.49
CA PRO A 182 -21.57 -6.12 -12.05
C PRO A 182 -22.45 -4.97 -11.54
N THR A 183 -23.07 -5.14 -10.39
CA THR A 183 -23.80 -4.05 -9.75
C THR A 183 -22.84 -2.98 -9.21
N ILE A 184 -23.32 -1.75 -8.98
CA ILE A 184 -22.51 -0.74 -8.28
C ILE A 184 -22.03 -1.24 -6.91
N ALA A 185 -22.85 -2.04 -6.21
CA ALA A 185 -22.48 -2.65 -4.93
C ALA A 185 -21.36 -3.70 -5.06
N ASP A 186 -21.34 -4.48 -6.14
CA ASP A 186 -20.21 -5.39 -6.45
C ASP A 186 -18.93 -4.58 -6.66
N ILE A 187 -19.00 -3.49 -7.43
CA ILE A 187 -17.86 -2.59 -7.70
C ILE A 187 -17.38 -1.93 -6.41
N GLU A 188 -18.27 -1.36 -5.61
CA GLU A 188 -17.94 -0.74 -4.31
C GLU A 188 -17.24 -1.75 -3.39
N THR A 189 -17.76 -2.98 -3.33
CA THR A 189 -17.17 -4.07 -2.55
C THR A 189 -15.75 -4.40 -3.00
N ALA A 190 -15.51 -4.45 -4.32
CA ALA A 190 -14.20 -4.72 -4.91
C ALA A 190 -13.20 -3.57 -4.76
N PHE A 191 -13.63 -2.38 -4.35
CA PHE A 191 -12.74 -1.28 -4.03
C PHE A 191 -12.53 -1.09 -2.51
N SER A 192 -13.32 -1.76 -1.67
CA SER A 192 -13.19 -1.62 -0.22
C SER A 192 -11.94 -2.32 0.31
N ILE A 193 -10.95 -1.52 0.73
CA ILE A 193 -9.67 -2.00 1.28
C ILE A 193 -9.82 -2.54 2.72
N GLU A 194 -10.99 -2.43 3.34
CA GLU A 194 -11.24 -2.92 4.70
C GLU A 194 -11.01 -4.43 4.82
N LYS A 195 -11.47 -5.21 3.83
CA LYS A 195 -11.26 -6.68 3.82
C LYS A 195 -9.78 -7.06 3.80
N VAL A 196 -8.97 -6.31 3.06
CA VAL A 196 -7.52 -6.53 2.96
C VAL A 196 -6.83 -6.13 4.26
N SER A 197 -7.32 -5.07 4.91
CA SER A 197 -6.82 -4.64 6.22
C SER A 197 -7.08 -5.71 7.28
N ASP A 198 -8.30 -6.25 7.35
CA ASP A 198 -8.65 -7.31 8.31
C ASP A 198 -7.79 -8.57 8.11
N GLU A 199 -7.58 -8.96 6.85
CA GLU A 199 -6.73 -10.09 6.52
C GLU A 199 -5.27 -9.86 6.94
N PHE A 200 -4.73 -8.67 6.63
CA PHE A 200 -3.40 -8.28 7.07
C PHE A 200 -3.29 -8.33 8.61
N PHE A 201 -4.27 -7.82 9.35
CA PHE A 201 -4.26 -7.88 10.81
C PHE A 201 -4.30 -9.32 11.34
N GLN A 202 -5.05 -10.20 10.69
CA GLN A 202 -5.07 -11.61 11.06
C GLN A 202 -3.71 -12.27 10.81
N GLN A 203 -3.09 -12.03 9.65
CA GLN A 203 -1.75 -12.56 9.36
C GLN A 203 -0.68 -11.97 10.29
N TYR A 204 -0.76 -10.68 10.60
CA TYR A 204 0.10 -10.03 11.58
C TYR A 204 -0.04 -10.64 12.98
N LYS A 205 -1.26 -11.00 13.38
CA LYS A 205 -1.50 -11.73 14.63
C LYS A 205 -0.87 -13.12 14.61
N ASP A 206 -1.02 -13.84 13.49
CA ASP A 206 -0.42 -15.17 13.32
C ASP A 206 1.12 -15.10 13.39
N LEU A 207 1.74 -14.05 12.82
CA LEU A 207 3.18 -13.77 12.97
C LEU A 207 3.58 -13.53 14.43
N TYR A 208 2.81 -12.71 15.15
CA TYR A 208 3.04 -12.46 16.57
C TYR A 208 3.00 -13.76 17.37
N ASP A 209 2.01 -14.61 17.12
CA ASP A 209 1.87 -15.90 17.81
C ASP A 209 3.01 -16.87 17.46
N LYS A 210 3.44 -16.92 16.18
CA LYS A 210 4.59 -17.74 15.73
C LYS A 210 5.88 -17.31 16.43
N LEU A 211 6.16 -16.01 16.44
CA LEU A 211 7.32 -15.42 17.11
C LEU A 211 7.27 -15.61 18.64
N PHE A 212 6.11 -15.38 19.26
CA PHE A 212 5.93 -15.56 20.70
C PHE A 212 6.23 -17.00 21.12
N LYS A 213 5.70 -17.99 20.38
CA LYS A 213 5.96 -19.41 20.63
C LYS A 213 7.43 -19.78 20.51
N HIS A 214 8.14 -19.24 19.51
CA HIS A 214 9.58 -19.44 19.36
C HIS A 214 10.34 -18.92 20.59
N LEU A 215 10.12 -17.65 20.93
CA LEU A 215 10.80 -16.99 22.04
C LEU A 215 10.45 -17.56 23.42
N ALA A 216 9.33 -18.29 23.55
CA ALA A 216 8.96 -19.01 24.76
C ALA A 216 9.90 -20.18 25.08
N ASN A 217 10.78 -20.57 24.17
CA ASN A 217 11.82 -21.57 24.41
C ASN A 217 13.20 -20.94 24.68
N GLU A 218 13.34 -19.63 24.49
CA GLU A 218 14.62 -18.94 24.59
C GLU A 218 15.02 -18.65 26.05
N PRO A 219 16.25 -19.00 26.48
CA PRO A 219 16.75 -18.77 27.83
C PRO A 219 16.84 -17.29 28.22
N LEU A 220 17.09 -16.40 27.24
CA LEU A 220 17.17 -14.95 27.44
C LEU A 220 15.92 -14.39 28.14
N PHE A 221 14.76 -15.03 27.94
CA PHE A 221 13.49 -14.61 28.51
C PHE A 221 13.15 -15.31 29.84
N ALA A 222 14.02 -16.18 30.36
CA ALA A 222 13.83 -16.79 31.66
C ALA A 222 13.87 -15.72 32.78
N SER A 223 12.99 -15.90 33.77
CA SER A 223 12.89 -15.22 35.08
C SER A 223 13.57 -13.86 35.23
N ASP A 224 12.77 -12.81 35.32
CA ASP A 224 13.17 -11.46 35.75
C ASP A 224 12.43 -11.12 37.07
N PRO A 225 13.09 -10.53 38.10
CA PRO A 225 12.45 -10.20 39.37
C PRO A 225 11.29 -9.21 39.26
N GLY A 226 11.28 -8.35 38.23
CA GLY A 226 10.32 -7.27 38.04
C GLY A 226 9.26 -7.54 36.98
N GLU A 227 9.41 -8.59 36.16
CA GLU A 227 8.49 -8.85 35.05
C GLU A 227 8.35 -10.34 34.69
N THR A 228 7.12 -10.77 34.40
CA THR A 228 6.87 -12.15 33.98
C THR A 228 7.47 -12.43 32.61
N ARG A 229 7.98 -13.65 32.41
CA ARG A 229 8.50 -14.14 31.12
C ARG A 229 7.58 -13.83 29.93
N ASN A 230 6.28 -14.10 30.08
CA ASN A 230 5.30 -13.84 29.01
C ASN A 230 5.19 -12.34 28.66
N LYS A 231 5.29 -11.43 29.64
CA LYS A 231 5.27 -9.98 29.37
C LYS A 231 6.52 -9.53 28.62
N ARG A 232 7.70 -10.05 29.01
CA ARG A 232 8.97 -9.79 28.32
C ARG A 232 8.95 -10.25 26.86
N ILE A 233 8.51 -11.49 26.62
CA ILE A 233 8.35 -12.03 25.26
C ILE A 233 7.34 -11.19 24.48
N ALA A 234 6.18 -10.88 25.06
CA ALA A 234 5.18 -10.05 24.41
C ALA A 234 5.72 -8.66 24.01
N ARG A 235 6.48 -8.01 24.89
CA ARG A 235 7.14 -6.72 24.60
C ARG A 235 8.13 -6.87 23.46
N PHE A 236 9.01 -7.87 23.51
CA PHE A 236 10.01 -8.09 22.48
C PHE A 236 9.37 -8.40 21.12
N SER A 237 8.38 -9.31 21.06
CA SER A 237 7.67 -9.63 19.82
C SER A 237 6.99 -8.42 19.21
N LYS A 238 6.31 -7.59 20.02
CA LYS A 238 5.70 -6.34 19.56
C LYS A 238 6.74 -5.34 19.06
N LYS A 239 7.88 -5.23 19.76
CA LYS A 239 8.97 -4.34 19.38
C LYS A 239 9.59 -4.76 18.06
N LEU A 240 9.92 -6.04 17.89
CA LEU A 240 10.50 -6.59 16.65
C LEU A 240 9.58 -6.36 15.45
N LEU A 241 8.30 -6.74 15.56
CA LEU A 241 7.35 -6.52 14.47
C LEU A 241 7.16 -5.02 14.19
N GLY A 242 7.08 -4.18 15.23
CA GLY A 242 6.99 -2.73 15.08
C GLY A 242 8.23 -2.09 14.42
N GLN A 243 9.43 -2.58 14.73
CA GLN A 243 10.69 -2.17 14.09
C GLN A 243 10.65 -2.49 12.60
N ILE A 244 10.27 -3.72 12.24
CA ILE A 244 10.19 -4.16 10.83
C ILE A 244 9.15 -3.35 10.07
N VAL A 245 7.94 -3.19 10.63
CA VAL A 245 6.89 -2.31 10.06
C VAL A 245 7.43 -0.90 9.80
N PHE A 246 8.16 -0.33 10.76
CA PHE A 246 8.74 1.00 10.61
C PHE A 246 9.75 1.08 9.46
N LEU A 247 10.58 0.04 9.30
CA LEU A 247 11.53 -0.03 8.18
C LEU A 247 10.84 -0.18 6.82
N TYR A 248 9.73 -0.92 6.74
CA TYR A 248 8.90 -0.96 5.52
C TYR A 248 8.41 0.45 5.12
N PHE A 249 8.02 1.28 6.08
CA PHE A 249 7.68 2.69 5.81
C PHE A 249 8.87 3.53 5.34
N LEU A 250 10.09 3.26 5.82
CA LEU A 250 11.30 3.99 5.40
C LEU A 250 11.80 3.55 4.01
N GLN A 251 11.85 2.25 3.73
CA GLN A 251 12.29 1.74 2.43
C GLN A 251 11.34 2.21 1.33
N LYS A 252 10.02 2.31 1.59
CA LYS A 252 9.07 2.85 0.60
C LYS A 252 9.40 4.30 0.20
N LYS A 253 10.04 5.07 1.09
CA LYS A 253 10.54 6.44 0.80
C LYS A 253 11.93 6.46 0.15
N GLY A 254 12.56 5.30 -0.07
CA GLY A 254 13.93 5.19 -0.56
C GLY A 254 14.96 5.69 0.45
N TRP A 255 14.72 5.54 1.75
CA TRP A 255 15.60 6.04 2.81
C TRP A 255 16.51 4.97 3.42
N LEU A 256 16.36 3.70 3.05
CA LEU A 256 17.24 2.61 3.48
C LEU A 256 18.07 2.14 2.28
N GLY A 257 19.30 1.69 2.52
CA GLY A 257 20.15 1.16 1.45
C GLY A 257 20.58 2.19 0.41
N VAL A 258 20.72 3.47 0.77
CA VAL A 258 21.13 4.50 -0.21
C VAL A 258 22.62 4.34 -0.52
N PRO A 259 23.04 4.25 -1.79
CA PRO A 259 24.46 4.18 -2.13
C PRO A 259 25.25 5.39 -1.59
N LYS A 260 26.54 5.18 -1.29
CA LYS A 260 27.40 6.18 -0.64
C LYS A 260 27.42 7.54 -1.35
N ASN A 261 27.35 7.56 -2.69
CA ASN A 261 27.43 8.78 -3.48
C ASN A 261 26.06 9.30 -3.94
N GLU A 262 24.96 8.69 -3.50
CA GLU A 262 23.59 9.08 -3.91
C GLU A 262 22.89 9.93 -2.84
N PRO A 263 21.94 10.80 -3.23
CA PRO A 263 21.12 11.56 -2.30
C PRO A 263 20.05 10.67 -1.62
N TRP A 264 19.58 11.10 -0.45
CA TRP A 264 18.45 10.46 0.24
C TRP A 264 17.21 10.37 -0.68
N GLY A 265 16.48 9.26 -0.59
CA GLY A 265 15.35 8.97 -1.47
C GLY A 265 15.71 8.08 -2.67
N ARG A 266 17.00 7.82 -2.91
CA ARG A 266 17.51 6.87 -3.92
C ARG A 266 17.86 5.49 -3.36
N GLY A 267 17.37 5.20 -2.16
CA GLY A 267 17.61 3.93 -1.48
C GLY A 267 16.73 2.81 -2.02
N ASP A 268 17.07 1.60 -1.60
CA ASP A 268 16.41 0.39 -2.00
C ASP A 268 15.00 0.28 -1.40
N LYS A 269 13.99 0.22 -2.28
CA LYS A 269 12.58 0.06 -1.89
C LYS A 269 12.24 -1.37 -1.42
N ARG A 270 13.14 -2.33 -1.66
CA ARG A 270 13.09 -3.73 -1.20
C ARG A 270 14.22 -4.06 -0.21
N PHE A 271 14.79 -3.03 0.46
CA PHE A 271 15.96 -3.16 1.32
C PHE A 271 15.94 -4.36 2.26
N LEU A 272 14.87 -4.56 3.04
CA LEU A 272 14.81 -5.67 3.99
C LEU A 272 14.79 -7.05 3.33
N ARG A 273 14.14 -7.17 2.17
CA ARG A 273 14.11 -8.43 1.42
C ARG A 273 15.48 -8.72 0.83
N ASN A 274 16.12 -7.73 0.22
CA ASN A 274 17.46 -7.89 -0.35
C ASN A 274 18.50 -8.18 0.73
N LEU A 275 18.37 -7.55 1.91
CA LEU A 275 19.22 -7.84 3.07
C LEU A 275 19.01 -9.27 3.61
N PHE A 276 17.79 -9.77 3.58
CA PHE A 276 17.49 -11.16 3.93
C PHE A 276 18.06 -12.15 2.92
N GLU A 277 17.88 -11.88 1.63
CA GLU A 277 18.47 -12.69 0.55
C GLU A 277 20.00 -12.72 0.64
N GLU A 278 20.64 -11.60 0.99
CA GLU A 278 22.07 -11.53 1.30
C GLU A 278 22.43 -12.43 2.50
N ALA A 279 21.65 -12.41 3.58
CA ALA A 279 21.89 -13.27 4.74
C ALA A 279 21.82 -14.75 4.38
N GLU A 280 20.78 -15.16 3.64
CA GLU A 280 20.58 -16.54 3.15
C GLU A 280 21.73 -16.99 2.24
N ASN A 281 22.10 -16.16 1.26
CA ASN A 281 23.19 -16.45 0.32
C ASN A 281 24.55 -16.63 1.02
N ASN A 282 24.72 -16.03 2.19
CA ASN A 282 25.91 -16.16 3.02
C ASN A 282 25.78 -17.21 4.13
N GLU A 283 24.68 -17.98 4.17
CA GLU A 283 24.37 -18.99 5.19
C GLU A 283 24.39 -18.41 6.62
N ARG A 284 23.90 -17.18 6.79
CA ARG A 284 23.91 -16.44 8.05
C ARG A 284 22.52 -16.28 8.64
N ASN A 285 22.45 -16.17 9.96
CA ASN A 285 21.18 -15.89 10.62
C ASN A 285 20.81 -14.41 10.44
N PHE A 286 19.65 -14.16 9.85
CA PHE A 286 19.23 -12.82 9.47
C PHE A 286 19.04 -11.91 10.69
N PHE A 287 18.52 -12.46 11.78
CA PHE A 287 18.23 -11.63 12.95
C PHE A 287 19.50 -11.15 13.65
N ASN A 288 20.35 -12.08 14.09
CA ASN A 288 21.51 -11.71 14.92
C ASN A 288 22.68 -11.12 14.12
N GLU A 289 22.86 -11.51 12.85
CA GLU A 289 24.01 -11.03 12.06
C GLU A 289 23.69 -9.78 11.21
N TYR A 290 22.41 -9.48 10.97
CA TYR A 290 22.00 -8.33 10.16
C TYR A 290 21.04 -7.41 10.91
N LEU A 291 19.85 -7.90 11.31
CA LEU A 291 18.82 -7.02 11.90
C LEU A 291 19.25 -6.40 13.23
N GLN A 292 19.93 -7.12 14.11
CA GLN A 292 20.42 -6.57 15.37
C GLN A 292 21.39 -5.40 15.13
N PHE A 293 22.33 -5.54 14.18
CA PHE A 293 23.25 -4.46 13.81
C PHE A 293 22.51 -3.28 13.15
N LEU A 294 21.57 -3.57 12.25
CA LEU A 294 20.74 -2.54 11.64
C LEU A 294 19.95 -1.76 12.70
N PHE A 295 19.26 -2.44 13.61
CA PHE A 295 18.47 -1.83 14.67
C PHE A 295 19.34 -1.11 15.69
N TYR A 296 20.16 -1.87 16.42
CA TYR A 296 20.79 -1.45 17.66
C TYR A 296 22.07 -0.64 17.45
N GLU A 297 22.63 -0.66 16.23
CA GLU A 297 23.82 0.10 15.88
C GLU A 297 23.50 1.17 14.83
N ALA A 298 23.05 0.77 13.63
CA ALA A 298 22.93 1.70 12.51
C ALA A 298 21.82 2.74 12.70
N LEU A 299 20.65 2.32 13.19
CA LEU A 299 19.48 3.18 13.37
C LEU A 299 19.45 3.85 14.76
N ALA A 300 20.05 3.22 15.77
CA ALA A 300 19.96 3.66 17.16
C ALA A 300 21.17 4.42 17.70
N ARG A 301 22.37 4.30 17.11
CA ARG A 301 23.56 5.01 17.60
C ARG A 301 23.88 6.22 16.75
N ASN A 302 24.19 7.33 17.41
CA ASN A 302 24.62 8.54 16.72
C ASN A 302 26.06 8.41 16.25
N ARG A 303 26.28 8.41 14.93
CA ARG A 303 27.60 8.27 14.29
C ARG A 303 28.23 9.61 13.88
N ARG A 304 27.79 10.74 14.44
CA ARG A 304 28.28 12.09 14.10
C ARG A 304 29.80 12.29 14.21
N GLY A 305 30.51 11.45 14.98
CA GLY A 305 31.97 11.48 15.09
C GLY A 305 32.73 10.79 13.96
N SER A 306 32.03 10.14 13.01
CA SER A 306 32.64 9.47 11.85
C SER A 306 32.76 10.41 10.64
N ALA A 307 33.65 10.08 9.70
CA ALA A 307 33.86 10.87 8.48
C ALA A 307 32.60 10.97 7.59
N ASP A 308 31.72 9.96 7.62
CA ASP A 308 30.40 9.97 6.99
C ASP A 308 29.36 9.36 7.95
N PRO A 309 28.69 10.19 8.78
CA PRO A 309 27.72 9.73 9.77
C PRO A 309 26.51 8.97 9.21
N ALA A 310 26.21 9.18 7.93
CA ALA A 310 25.10 8.53 7.25
C ALA A 310 25.49 7.14 6.76
N TYR A 311 26.73 6.93 6.36
CA TYR A 311 27.23 5.67 5.81
C TYR A 311 27.46 4.63 6.91
N TYR A 312 26.99 3.41 6.68
CA TYR A 312 27.15 2.27 7.56
C TYR A 312 28.00 1.20 6.89
N GLU A 313 29.25 1.08 7.34
CA GLU A 313 30.27 0.22 6.74
C GLU A 313 29.85 -1.25 6.64
N ARG A 314 29.23 -1.81 7.70
CA ARG A 314 28.81 -3.22 7.73
C ARG A 314 27.82 -3.59 6.64
N LEU A 315 26.99 -2.65 6.18
CA LEU A 315 25.98 -2.88 5.14
C LEU A 315 26.29 -2.12 3.84
N ASP A 316 27.49 -1.54 3.73
CA ASP A 316 27.95 -0.76 2.57
C ASP A 316 26.93 0.25 2.01
N CYS A 317 26.17 0.92 2.88
CA CYS A 317 25.13 1.85 2.44
C CYS A 317 24.83 2.92 3.49
N LYS A 318 24.14 3.98 3.08
CA LYS A 318 23.64 4.98 4.04
C LYS A 318 22.38 4.48 4.72
N ILE A 319 22.38 4.60 6.04
CA ILE A 319 21.27 4.29 6.94
C ILE A 319 21.05 5.49 7.86
N PRO A 320 19.83 6.04 7.98
CA PRO A 320 19.58 7.22 8.79
C PRO A 320 19.64 6.90 10.29
N PHE A 321 20.15 7.83 11.08
CA PHE A 321 20.01 7.76 12.54
C PHE A 321 18.64 8.27 12.99
N LEU A 322 17.97 7.53 13.90
CA LEU A 322 16.59 7.79 14.32
C LEU A 322 16.41 8.06 15.82
N ASN A 323 17.46 8.54 16.49
CA ASN A 323 17.42 9.03 17.88
C ASN A 323 17.00 8.02 18.96
N GLY A 324 17.42 6.74 18.86
CA GLY A 324 17.45 5.84 20.02
C GLY A 324 16.10 5.63 20.74
N GLY A 325 15.05 5.27 20.01
CA GLY A 325 13.75 4.92 20.62
C GLY A 325 13.40 3.47 20.35
N LEU A 326 12.50 3.27 19.38
CA LEU A 326 12.06 1.96 18.91
C LEU A 326 13.23 1.01 18.58
N PHE A 327 14.39 1.54 18.20
CA PHE A 327 15.57 0.79 17.78
C PHE A 327 16.62 0.58 18.87
N GLU A 328 16.41 0.97 20.13
CA GLU A 328 17.34 0.60 21.21
C GLU A 328 17.20 -0.87 21.60
N ALA A 329 18.27 -1.48 22.08
CA ALA A 329 18.22 -2.85 22.60
C ALA A 329 17.63 -2.86 24.02
N ASP A 330 16.75 -3.81 24.32
CA ASP A 330 16.17 -4.01 25.66
C ASP A 330 16.98 -5.00 26.52
N TYR A 331 18.14 -5.44 26.01
CA TYR A 331 19.02 -6.44 26.61
C TYR A 331 20.44 -6.24 26.06
N ASP A 332 21.42 -6.83 26.75
CA ASP A 332 22.80 -6.86 26.27
C ASP A 332 22.93 -7.87 25.12
N TRP A 333 22.63 -7.40 23.91
CA TRP A 333 22.60 -8.21 22.69
C TRP A 333 23.99 -8.64 22.21
N GLN A 334 25.07 -8.03 22.71
CA GLN A 334 26.44 -8.40 22.37
C GLN A 334 26.89 -9.61 23.18
N GLU A 335 26.60 -9.62 24.48
CA GLU A 335 26.95 -10.72 25.38
C GLU A 335 25.89 -11.84 25.41
N ASN A 336 24.66 -11.56 24.99
CA ASN A 336 23.55 -12.52 24.97
C ASN A 336 22.93 -12.60 23.56
N PRO A 337 23.57 -13.31 22.62
CA PRO A 337 23.06 -13.43 21.26
C PRO A 337 21.72 -14.18 21.26
N LEU A 338 20.74 -13.62 20.56
CA LEU A 338 19.43 -14.23 20.35
C LEU A 338 19.35 -14.64 18.88
N SER A 339 19.16 -15.92 18.59
CA SER A 339 18.93 -16.40 17.23
C SER A 339 17.43 -16.58 16.97
N ILE A 340 16.95 -16.00 15.87
CA ILE A 340 15.58 -16.21 15.39
C ILE A 340 15.69 -16.92 14.03
N PRO A 341 15.19 -18.15 13.88
CA PRO A 341 15.28 -18.91 12.65
C PRO A 341 14.82 -18.12 11.43
N ASN A 342 15.53 -18.27 10.31
CA ASN A 342 15.24 -17.51 9.08
C ASN A 342 13.84 -17.83 8.54
N GLU A 343 13.28 -19.00 8.87
CA GLU A 343 11.93 -19.45 8.53
C GLU A 343 10.81 -18.60 9.19
N ILE A 344 11.13 -17.87 10.25
CA ILE A 344 10.21 -16.89 10.84
C ILE A 344 10.10 -15.66 9.94
N PHE A 345 11.14 -15.33 9.19
CA PHE A 345 11.16 -14.17 8.28
C PHE A 345 10.67 -14.50 6.88
N HIS A 346 11.00 -15.70 6.37
CA HIS A 346 10.58 -16.17 5.05
C HIS A 346 10.43 -17.68 5.03
N ASN A 347 9.38 -18.22 4.41
CA ASN A 347 9.22 -19.65 4.18
C ASN A 347 8.32 -19.92 2.96
N ASP A 348 8.13 -21.20 2.62
CA ASP A 348 7.23 -21.63 1.53
C ASP A 348 5.87 -22.16 2.02
N GLU A 349 5.52 -21.93 3.29
CA GLU A 349 4.25 -22.37 3.84
C GLU A 349 3.08 -21.62 3.16
N LYS A 350 1.98 -22.31 2.89
CA LYS A 350 0.77 -21.68 2.36
C LYS A 350 -0.12 -21.16 3.48
N ASN A 351 -0.58 -19.92 3.36
CA ASN A 351 -1.59 -19.37 4.26
C ASN A 351 -3.00 -19.91 3.93
N LYS A 352 -4.00 -19.53 4.73
CA LYS A 352 -5.41 -19.93 4.52
C LYS A 352 -6.01 -19.46 3.19
N ALA A 353 -5.47 -18.38 2.61
CA ALA A 353 -5.88 -17.85 1.30
C ALA A 353 -5.16 -18.55 0.13
N GLY A 354 -4.21 -19.45 0.41
CA GLY A 354 -3.41 -20.17 -0.58
C GLY A 354 -2.16 -19.41 -1.05
N ASP A 355 -1.84 -18.25 -0.48
CA ASP A 355 -0.61 -17.52 -0.79
C ASP A 355 0.59 -18.23 -0.15
N ILE A 356 1.69 -18.29 -0.89
CA ILE A 356 2.97 -18.84 -0.42
C ILE A 356 3.68 -17.79 0.44
N GLY A 357 4.27 -18.24 1.54
CA GLY A 357 5.00 -17.42 2.50
C GLY A 357 4.16 -16.96 3.68
N THR A 358 4.48 -17.49 4.86
CA THR A 358 3.90 -17.06 6.14
C THR A 358 4.92 -16.33 7.03
N GLY A 359 6.13 -16.08 6.51
CA GLY A 359 7.17 -15.36 7.23
C GLY A 359 6.87 -13.87 7.37
N ILE A 360 7.57 -13.20 8.29
CA ILE A 360 7.41 -11.77 8.54
C ILE A 360 7.55 -10.96 7.25
N LEU A 361 8.64 -11.17 6.49
CA LEU A 361 8.88 -10.44 5.25
C LEU A 361 7.88 -10.82 4.17
N ASP A 362 7.38 -12.06 4.14
CA ASP A 362 6.39 -12.51 3.15
C ASP A 362 5.06 -11.78 3.30
N VAL A 363 4.59 -11.66 4.55
CA VAL A 363 3.37 -10.94 4.86
C VAL A 363 3.56 -9.45 4.56
N PHE A 364 4.65 -8.83 5.00
CA PHE A 364 4.85 -7.40 4.74
C PHE A 364 5.03 -7.09 3.26
N ASP A 365 5.82 -7.88 2.52
CA ASP A 365 6.01 -7.70 1.07
C ASP A 365 4.68 -7.80 0.31
N ARG A 366 3.78 -8.72 0.72
CA ARG A 366 2.47 -8.93 0.09
C ARG A 366 1.55 -7.70 0.19
N TYR A 367 1.64 -6.93 1.27
CA TYR A 367 0.74 -5.80 1.55
C TYR A 367 1.39 -4.41 1.44
N ASN A 368 2.70 -4.33 1.17
CA ASN A 368 3.45 -3.07 1.09
C ASN A 368 3.34 -2.35 -0.25
#